data_AF-A0A7J2WQJ0-F1
#
_entry.id   AF-A0A7J2WQJ0-F1
#
_cell.length_a   1.000
_cell.length_b   1.000
_cell.length_c   1.000
_cell.angle_alpha   90.00
_cell.angle_beta   90.00
_cell.angle_gamma   90.00
#
_symmetry.space_group_name_H-M   'P 1'
#
loop_
_entity.id
_entity.type
_entity.pdbx_description
1 polymer ?
#
loop_
_entity_poly.entity_id
_entity_poly.type
_entity_poly.pdbx_seq_one_letter_code
_entity_poly.pdbx_strand_id
1 'polypeptide(L)'
;MYEDVVNDIADMLRPFVRCKTYSIIDRLANATSKEVVEVALYEALRISRSAAGSYLCKEDEKEIRPYIAKEENIDRLLIELDEDLMRGLEIVRRIAIKSLSWPEKREDVPESVRPRETL
;
A
#
# COMPACT_ATOMS: atom_id res chain seq x y z
N MET A 1 1.94 17.30 5.88
CA MET A 1 3.00 17.61 4.89
C MET A 1 3.49 16.38 4.11
N TYR A 2 3.13 15.14 4.49
CA TYR A 2 3.48 13.91 3.73
C TYR A 2 2.25 13.14 3.24
N GLU A 3 1.08 13.78 3.20
CA GLU A 3 -0.16 13.06 2.89
C GLU A 3 -0.19 12.58 1.43
N ASP A 4 0.38 13.36 0.52
CA ASP A 4 0.59 13.01 -0.87
C ASP A 4 1.54 11.81 -1.03
N VAL A 5 2.68 11.82 -0.33
CA VAL A 5 3.62 10.68 -0.29
C VAL A 5 2.93 9.43 0.26
N VAL A 6 2.19 9.57 1.35
CA VAL A 6 1.47 8.46 1.98
C VAL A 6 0.44 7.87 1.01
N ASN A 7 -0.36 8.73 0.35
CA ASN A 7 -1.37 8.29 -0.60
C ASN A 7 -0.76 7.60 -1.81
N ASP A 8 0.23 8.20 -2.43
CA ASP A 8 0.82 7.72 -3.67
C ASP A 8 1.51 6.35 -3.48
N ILE A 9 2.26 6.19 -2.39
CA ILE A 9 2.91 4.91 -2.08
C ILE A 9 1.87 3.88 -1.62
N ALA A 10 0.86 4.28 -0.83
CA ALA A 10 -0.23 3.36 -0.48
C ALA A 10 -0.99 2.87 -1.72
N ASP A 11 -1.24 3.73 -2.70
CA ASP A 11 -1.87 3.40 -3.98
C ASP A 11 -1.03 2.41 -4.80
N MET A 12 0.30 2.52 -4.75
CA MET A 12 1.20 1.51 -5.31
C MET A 12 1.06 0.14 -4.63
N LEU A 13 0.84 0.11 -3.32
CA LEU A 13 0.78 -1.13 -2.54
C LEU A 13 -0.59 -1.82 -2.54
N ARG A 14 -1.69 -1.07 -2.73
CA ARG A 14 -3.06 -1.61 -2.77
C ARG A 14 -3.25 -2.77 -3.77
N PRO A 15 -2.73 -2.72 -5.00
CA PRO A 15 -2.78 -3.85 -5.92
C PRO A 15 -2.16 -5.14 -5.34
N PHE A 16 -1.07 -5.04 -4.57
CA PHE A 16 -0.46 -6.20 -3.91
C PHE A 16 -1.37 -6.79 -2.83
N VAL A 17 -2.01 -5.92 -2.04
CA VAL A 17 -3.02 -6.31 -1.05
C VAL A 17 -4.19 -7.05 -1.70
N ARG A 18 -4.71 -6.52 -2.81
CA ARG A 18 -5.79 -7.17 -3.59
C ARG A 18 -5.34 -8.52 -4.16
N CYS A 19 -4.09 -8.63 -4.56
CA CYS A 19 -3.49 -9.89 -4.98
C CYS A 19 -3.08 -10.82 -3.82
N LYS A 20 -3.46 -10.51 -2.57
CA LYS A 20 -3.11 -11.29 -1.36
C LYS A 20 -1.60 -11.45 -1.13
N THR A 21 -0.81 -10.52 -1.66
CA THR A 21 0.66 -10.49 -1.54
C THR A 21 1.04 -9.51 -0.43
N TYR A 22 0.98 -9.97 0.82
CA TYR A 22 1.18 -9.11 2.01
C TYR A 22 2.64 -8.92 2.42
N SER A 23 3.58 -9.73 1.90
CA SER A 23 4.98 -9.75 2.34
C SER A 23 5.71 -8.41 2.25
N ILE A 24 5.35 -7.56 1.29
CA ILE A 24 5.90 -6.20 1.16
C ILE A 24 5.30 -5.28 2.24
N ILE A 25 3.99 -5.37 2.47
CA ILE A 25 3.26 -4.55 3.44
C ILE A 25 3.72 -4.89 4.86
N ASP A 26 3.87 -6.18 5.17
CA ASP A 26 4.31 -6.66 6.49
C ASP A 26 5.73 -6.20 6.79
N ARG A 27 6.63 -6.22 5.80
CA ARG A 27 8.00 -5.69 5.95
C ARG A 27 8.01 -4.20 6.23
N LEU A 28 7.18 -3.41 5.54
CA LEU A 28 7.06 -1.97 5.77
C LEU A 28 6.46 -1.67 7.14
N ALA A 29 5.40 -2.38 7.54
CA ALA A 29 4.74 -2.19 8.83
C ALA A 29 5.68 -2.46 10.02
N ASN A 30 6.61 -3.40 9.85
CA ASN A 30 7.57 -3.82 10.87
C ASN A 30 8.99 -3.32 10.62
N ALA A 31 9.18 -2.37 9.69
CA ALA A 31 10.51 -1.86 9.37
C ALA A 31 11.12 -1.15 10.59
N THR A 32 12.37 -1.51 10.89
CA THR A 32 13.17 -0.90 11.98
C THR A 32 14.31 -0.04 11.46
N SER A 33 14.57 -0.06 10.15
CA SER A 33 15.64 0.70 9.51
C SER A 33 15.26 1.13 8.10
N LYS A 34 15.97 2.12 7.57
CA LYS A 34 15.77 2.64 6.22
C LYS A 34 16.02 1.56 5.16
N GLU A 35 17.02 0.71 5.34
CA GLU A 35 17.40 -0.32 4.36
C GLU A 35 16.25 -1.32 4.13
N VAL A 36 15.52 -1.70 5.20
CA VAL A 36 14.35 -2.58 5.07
C VAL A 36 13.26 -1.91 4.24
N VAL A 37 13.06 -0.60 4.43
CA VAL A 37 12.09 0.19 3.67
C VAL A 37 12.50 0.29 2.21
N GLU A 38 13.76 0.65 1.93
CA GLU A 38 14.29 0.77 0.58
C GLU A 38 14.14 -0.53 -0.21
N VAL A 39 14.58 -1.66 0.35
CA VAL A 39 14.48 -2.96 -0.31
C VAL A 39 13.03 -3.30 -0.63
N ALA A 40 12.11 -3.10 0.33
CA ALA A 40 10.69 -3.38 0.12
C ALA A 40 10.05 -2.47 -0.94
N LEU A 41 10.36 -1.17 -0.93
CA LEU A 41 9.83 -0.20 -1.91
C LEU A 41 10.37 -0.46 -3.31
N TYR A 42 11.68 -0.70 -3.46
CA TYR A 42 12.27 -0.98 -4.77
C TYR A 42 11.82 -2.34 -5.32
N GLU A 43 11.55 -3.32 -4.46
CA GLU A 43 10.93 -4.58 -4.89
C GLU A 43 9.51 -4.34 -5.42
N ALA A 44 8.69 -3.56 -4.71
CA ALA A 44 7.34 -3.20 -5.14
C ALA A 44 7.37 -2.45 -6.48
N LEU A 45 8.24 -1.44 -6.61
CA LEU A 45 8.43 -0.67 -7.85
C LEU A 45 8.83 -1.57 -9.02
N ARG A 46 9.79 -2.48 -8.80
CA ARG A 46 10.25 -3.41 -9.83
C ARG A 46 9.11 -4.29 -10.32
N ILE A 47 8.33 -4.85 -9.41
CA ILE A 47 7.17 -5.70 -9.75
C ILE A 47 6.11 -4.88 -10.50
N SER A 48 5.75 -3.69 -10.00
CA SER A 48 4.78 -2.80 -10.65
C SER A 48 5.22 -2.39 -12.05
N ARG A 49 6.49 -2.02 -12.24
CA ARG A 49 7.07 -1.67 -13.55
C ARG A 49 7.05 -2.86 -14.50
N SER A 50 7.42 -4.05 -14.02
CA SER A 50 7.38 -5.28 -14.83
C SER A 50 5.96 -5.63 -15.29
N ALA A 51 4.94 -5.28 -14.49
CA ALA A 51 3.55 -5.54 -14.81
C ALA A 51 2.82 -4.35 -15.48
N ALA A 52 3.50 -3.24 -15.79
CA ALA A 52 2.87 -2.00 -16.27
C ALA A 52 2.07 -2.17 -17.58
N GLY A 53 2.49 -3.11 -18.43
CA GLY A 53 1.79 -3.48 -19.66
C GLY A 53 0.75 -4.61 -19.50
N SER A 54 0.52 -5.09 -18.28
CA SER A 54 -0.32 -6.26 -17.98
C SER A 54 -1.05 -6.07 -16.63
N TYR A 55 -1.25 -7.15 -15.89
CA TYR A 55 -1.85 -7.18 -14.56
C TYR A 55 -0.92 -7.91 -13.58
N LEU A 56 -1.03 -7.59 -12.29
CA LEU A 56 -0.31 -8.28 -11.22
C LEU A 56 -0.93 -9.65 -10.94
N CYS A 57 -2.26 -9.73 -10.91
CA CYS A 57 -3.01 -10.96 -10.74
C CYS A 57 -4.42 -10.82 -11.33
N LYS A 58 -5.13 -11.94 -11.41
CA LYS A 58 -6.56 -11.99 -11.73
C LYS A 58 -7.31 -12.56 -10.53
N GLU A 59 -8.30 -11.83 -10.04
CA GLU A 59 -9.18 -12.26 -8.94
C GLU A 59 -10.62 -12.13 -9.38
N ASP A 60 -11.41 -13.21 -9.33
CA ASP A 60 -12.82 -13.27 -9.77
C ASP A 60 -13.03 -12.61 -11.14
N GLU A 61 -12.18 -13.01 -12.09
CA GLU A 61 -12.13 -12.48 -13.46
C GLU A 61 -11.72 -11.02 -13.62
N LYS A 62 -11.52 -10.26 -12.54
CA LYS A 62 -11.04 -8.88 -12.57
C LYS A 62 -9.51 -8.84 -12.63
N GLU A 63 -8.98 -8.12 -13.62
CA GLU A 63 -7.56 -7.83 -13.74
C GLU A 63 -7.13 -6.77 -12.72
N ILE A 64 -6.17 -7.09 -11.86
CA ILE A 64 -5.60 -6.14 -10.91
C ILE A 64 -4.36 -5.49 -11.53
N ARG A 65 -4.49 -4.25 -11.97
CA ARG A 65 -3.38 -3.52 -12.59
C ARG A 65 -2.45 -2.91 -11.54
N PRO A 66 -1.14 -2.84 -11.82
CA PRO A 66 -0.21 -2.16 -10.92
C PRO A 66 -0.46 -0.64 -10.94
N TYR A 67 -0.07 0.00 -9.86
CA TYR A 67 0.17 1.45 -9.80
C TYR A 67 1.66 1.67 -9.55
N ILE A 68 2.23 2.70 -10.15
CA ILE A 68 3.64 3.05 -9.99
C ILE A 68 3.66 4.40 -9.29
N ALA A 69 4.14 4.42 -8.04
CA ALA A 69 4.33 5.66 -7.30
C ALA A 69 5.34 6.57 -8.02
N LYS A 70 5.19 7.87 -7.83
CA LYS A 70 6.08 8.89 -8.38
C LYS A 70 7.45 8.77 -7.72
N GLU A 71 8.51 8.88 -8.52
CA GLU A 71 9.89 8.80 -8.04
C GLU A 71 10.16 9.87 -7.00
N GLU A 72 9.64 11.09 -7.21
CA GLU A 72 9.80 12.20 -6.27
C GLU A 72 9.18 11.94 -4.90
N ASN A 73 8.11 11.13 -4.82
CA ASN A 73 7.48 10.77 -3.55
C ASN A 73 8.25 9.68 -2.82
N ILE A 74 8.86 8.74 -3.56
CA ILE A 74 9.75 7.74 -2.99
C ILE A 74 10.99 8.45 -2.41
N ASP A 75 11.62 9.32 -3.19
CA ASP A 75 12.82 10.06 -2.76
C ASP A 75 12.54 10.91 -1.51
N ARG A 76 11.41 11.61 -1.47
CA ARG A 76 11.01 12.38 -0.29
C ARG A 76 10.86 11.52 0.97
N LEU A 77 10.34 10.29 0.84
CA LEU A 77 10.27 9.37 1.97
C LEU A 77 11.66 8.91 2.41
N LEU A 78 12.54 8.59 1.46
CA LEU A 78 13.90 8.13 1.76
C LEU A 78 14.76 9.24 2.40
N ILE A 79 14.60 10.49 1.94
CA ILE A 79 15.24 11.67 2.54
C ILE A 79 14.75 11.85 3.98
N GLU A 80 13.43 11.75 4.24
CA GLU A 80 12.92 11.84 5.61
C GLU A 80 13.47 10.73 6.51
N LEU A 81 13.66 9.51 5.99
CA LEU A 81 14.28 8.41 6.75
C LEU A 81 15.75 8.65 7.08
N ASP A 82 16.47 9.42 6.25
CA ASP A 82 17.85 9.86 6.54
C ASP A 82 17.88 10.99 7.57
N GLU A 83 16.96 11.96 7.46
CA GLU A 83 16.92 13.15 8.31
C GLU A 83 16.34 12.85 9.71
N ASP A 84 15.24 12.09 9.77
CA ASP A 84 14.56 11.68 11.00
C ASP A 84 13.98 10.27 10.81
N LEU A 85 14.79 9.26 11.16
CA LEU A 85 14.41 7.86 11.05
C LEU A 85 13.09 7.55 11.78
N MET A 86 12.85 8.12 12.97
CA MET A 86 11.65 7.79 13.76
C MET A 86 10.39 8.29 13.07
N ARG A 87 10.42 9.54 12.59
CA ARG A 87 9.32 10.16 11.85
C ARG A 87 9.13 9.51 10.48
N GLY A 88 10.21 9.20 9.77
CA GLY A 88 10.19 8.44 8.52
C GLY A 88 9.52 7.08 8.70
N LEU A 89 9.90 6.31 9.72
CA LEU A 89 9.27 5.02 10.01
C LEU A 89 7.79 5.15 10.43
N GLU A 90 7.39 6.25 11.07
CA GLU A 90 5.98 6.54 11.34
C GLU A 90 5.19 6.74 10.03
N ILE A 91 5.76 7.48 9.08
CA ILE A 91 5.16 7.66 7.74
C ILE A 91 5.05 6.31 7.02
N VAL A 92 6.08 5.46 7.08
CA VAL A 92 6.06 4.10 6.51
C VAL A 92 4.94 3.25 7.13
N ARG A 93 4.76 3.27 8.45
CA ARG A 93 3.64 2.56 9.11
C ARG A 93 2.29 3.08 8.62
N ARG A 94 2.14 4.39 8.46
CA ARG A 94 0.92 5.01 7.91
C ARG A 94 0.65 4.56 6.48
N ILE A 95 1.68 4.46 5.63
CA ILE A 95 1.59 3.89 4.27
C ILE A 95 1.07 2.46 4.32
N ALA A 96 1.69 1.60 5.14
CA ALA A 96 1.31 0.20 5.28
C ALA A 96 -0.16 0.07 5.72
N ILE A 97 -0.56 0.76 6.80
CA ILE A 97 -1.95 0.78 7.27
C ILE A 97 -2.90 1.28 6.18
N LYS A 98 -2.55 2.36 5.48
CA LYS A 98 -3.41 2.97 4.47
C LYS A 98 -3.60 2.08 3.22
N SER A 99 -2.58 1.29 2.90
CA SER A 99 -2.65 0.30 1.82
C SER A 99 -3.61 -0.85 2.13
N LEU A 100 -3.75 -1.19 3.42
CA LEU A 100 -4.69 -2.19 3.91
C LEU A 100 -6.11 -1.63 4.09
N SER A 101 -6.24 -0.33 4.36
CA SER A 101 -7.53 0.33 4.50
C SER A 101 -8.15 0.59 3.11
N TRP A 102 -8.75 -0.44 2.55
CA TRP A 102 -9.66 -0.30 1.41
C TRP A 102 -11.06 -0.08 1.97
N PRO A 103 -11.75 1.04 1.64
CA PRO A 103 -13.19 1.03 1.71
C PRO A 103 -13.60 0.10 0.58
N GLU A 104 -13.88 -1.17 0.90
CA GLU A 104 -14.84 -1.90 0.07
C GLU A 104 -16.02 -0.94 -0.04
N LYS A 105 -16.34 -0.45 -1.24
CA LYS A 105 -17.73 -0.15 -1.50
C LYS A 105 -18.42 -1.42 -1.07
N ARG A 106 -19.09 -1.39 0.09
CA ARG A 106 -20.12 -2.35 0.42
C ARG A 106 -21.06 -2.25 -0.77
N GLU A 107 -20.86 -3.08 -1.79
CA GLU A 107 -21.91 -3.42 -2.71
C GLU A 107 -23.06 -3.83 -1.79
N ASP A 108 -24.17 -3.12 -1.93
CA ASP A 108 -25.34 -3.11 -1.05
C ASP A 108 -25.43 -4.38 -0.21
N VAL A 109 -24.95 -4.32 1.06
CA VAL A 109 -25.22 -5.41 2.01
C VAL A 109 -26.74 -5.48 2.08
N PRO A 110 -27.39 -6.56 1.58
CA PRO A 110 -28.85 -6.59 1.56
C PRO A 110 -29.35 -6.41 2.98
N GLU A 111 -30.43 -5.63 3.14
CA GLU A 111 -31.04 -5.27 4.44
C GLU A 111 -31.17 -6.48 5.38
N SER A 112 -31.34 -7.68 4.80
CA SER A 112 -31.45 -8.97 5.49
C SER A 112 -30.22 -9.42 6.29
N VAL A 113 -29.04 -8.83 6.07
CA VAL A 113 -27.78 -9.24 6.72
C VAL A 113 -27.31 -8.21 7.76
N ARG A 114 -28.00 -7.07 7.89
CA ARG A 114 -27.67 -6.11 8.95
C ARG A 114 -28.00 -6.71 10.32
N PRO A 115 -27.11 -6.65 11.32
CA PRO A 115 -27.45 -7.04 12.69
C PRO A 115 -28.65 -6.22 13.14
N ARG A 116 -29.74 -6.88 13.55
CA ARG A 116 -30.85 -6.18 14.18
C ARG A 116 -30.31 -5.57 15.46
N GLU A 117 -30.29 -4.25 15.53
CA GLU A 117 -30.13 -3.54 16.80
C GLU A 117 -31.28 -3.99 17.70
N THR A 118 -30.99 -4.92 18.61
CA THR A 118 -31.87 -5.24 19.73
C THR A 118 -31.88 -4.03 20.65
N LEU A 119 -33.00 -3.31 20.64
CA LEU A 119 -33.38 -2.36 21.70
C LEU A 119 -33.52 -3.07 23.04
#